data_AF-A0A521MPI7-F1
#
_entry.id   AF-A0A521MPI7-F1
#
_cell.length_a   1.000
_cell.length_b   1.000
_cell.length_c   1.000
_cell.angle_alpha   90.00
_cell.angle_beta   90.00
_cell.angle_gamma   90.00
#
_symmetry.space_group_name_H-M   'P 1'
#
loop_
_entity.id
_entity.type
_entity.pdbx_description
1 polymer ?
#
loop_
_entity_poly.entity_id
_entity_poly.type
_entity_poly.pdbx_seq_one_letter_code
_entity_poly.pdbx_strand_id
1 'polypeptide(L)'
;MTSLSPFSLRLGTSSFGGYHAEGWHPTLAVQLVGPAPAGAWLEWTVARPDGGLWFTRRAPIAELGAGETADIDLRPEQDSGDLDVEGSIGFTLRLVSELEGVDDLLHDASVRVVALPGAHRFAVDPERMPPWGFVALDAVDEPDAPRLCATVVVAGEAEAWEFEAHLFHDGRRIAQADSPDTRYAFTANDGTVVGRELALRFDAVRGWNDLQASGWGAGWHLLDAHDGHYEVKLLREGAVVQVIAFGVVRGRVVATGLAASDLEMAEVYARRSAVEAGPGPEPEPQQAPEPASEAGGAVDVVSLRAFFDRAERLLLTWETDLLEAAPPFELAQVLAAEAVLAERPGYAVLRDAASAIPDGHPVELAGEPTTIGGLRRRVEALFAAAEARITGAEEGADEVLAPYRALLSGDKLRVFDEHPADAFLYTTTDRRVIETPEEIAEAEFWYFEGPLDLPSTATVDGVRIDVTVQGWRVLGWQFAPDHSIVDQFETQGHGAGAPRSAYRHTP
;
A
#
# COMPACT_ATOMS: atom_id res chain seq x y z
N MET A 1 5.65 13.62 5.16
CA MET A 1 7.04 13.19 5.36
C MET A 1 7.60 12.82 4.00
N THR A 2 8.82 13.22 3.66
CA THR A 2 9.45 12.79 2.40
C THR A 2 9.65 11.28 2.40
N SER A 3 9.42 10.63 1.26
CA SER A 3 9.64 9.19 1.13
C SER A 3 10.27 8.87 -0.23
N LEU A 4 10.95 7.72 -0.32
CA LEU A 4 11.31 7.15 -1.62
C LEU A 4 10.15 6.36 -2.15
N SER A 5 9.89 6.45 -3.46
CA SER A 5 9.00 5.53 -4.13
C SER A 5 9.66 4.14 -4.15
N PRO A 6 9.07 3.11 -3.52
CA PRO A 6 9.68 1.78 -3.45
C PRO A 6 9.84 1.11 -4.84
N PHE A 7 9.20 1.67 -5.88
CA PHE A 7 9.21 1.18 -7.27
C PHE A 7 10.39 1.67 -8.10
N SER A 8 11.13 2.64 -7.57
CA SER A 8 12.15 3.37 -8.30
C SER A 8 13.57 3.00 -7.90
N LEU A 9 13.75 2.37 -6.73
CA LEU A 9 15.07 2.02 -6.21
C LEU A 9 15.69 0.90 -7.05
N ARG A 10 16.52 1.29 -8.02
CA ARG A 10 17.17 0.36 -8.95
C ARG A 10 18.66 0.45 -8.78
N LEU A 11 19.22 -0.58 -8.12
CA LEU A 11 20.65 -0.73 -8.02
C LEU A 11 21.19 -1.53 -9.21
N GLY A 12 22.22 -1.00 -9.85
CA GLY A 12 22.97 -1.65 -10.93
C GLY A 12 24.46 -1.65 -10.66
N THR A 13 25.20 -2.43 -11.44
CA THR A 13 26.67 -2.35 -11.53
C THR A 13 27.06 -1.70 -12.85
N SER A 14 27.98 -0.73 -12.81
CA SER A 14 28.54 -0.10 -14.01
C SER A 14 30.07 -0.02 -13.95
N SER A 15 30.67 0.46 -15.05
CA SER A 15 32.09 0.81 -15.17
C SER A 15 32.23 2.25 -15.65
N PHE A 16 33.20 3.01 -15.12
CA PHE A 16 33.39 4.39 -15.56
C PHE A 16 33.89 4.40 -17.01
N GLY A 17 33.51 5.40 -17.81
CA GLY A 17 34.16 5.65 -19.11
C GLY A 17 33.96 4.61 -20.23
N GLY A 18 33.12 3.59 -20.04
CA GLY A 18 32.92 2.50 -21.01
C GLY A 18 34.05 1.47 -20.94
N TYR A 19 33.73 0.30 -20.38
CA TYR A 19 34.58 -0.89 -20.29
C TYR A 19 35.94 -0.66 -19.60
N HIS A 20 35.95 -0.69 -18.26
CA HIS A 20 37.16 -0.92 -17.47
C HIS A 20 37.25 -2.39 -17.05
N ALA A 21 38.43 -2.99 -17.21
CA ALA A 21 38.66 -4.41 -17.00
C ALA A 21 38.98 -4.80 -15.53
N GLU A 22 38.94 -3.87 -14.58
CA GLU A 22 39.53 -4.08 -13.23
C GLU A 22 38.55 -3.89 -12.06
N GLY A 23 37.23 -3.86 -12.30
CA GLY A 23 36.25 -3.82 -11.19
C GLY A 23 34.84 -3.38 -11.57
N TRP A 24 34.07 -2.99 -10.56
CA TRP A 24 32.70 -2.50 -10.68
C TRP A 24 32.43 -1.36 -9.68
N HIS A 25 31.40 -0.56 -9.96
CA HIS A 25 30.82 0.37 -8.99
C HIS A 25 29.29 0.35 -9.01
N PRO A 26 28.62 0.67 -7.90
CA PRO A 26 27.18 0.70 -7.85
C PRO A 26 26.65 1.94 -8.57
N THR A 27 25.54 1.80 -9.26
CA THR A 27 24.70 2.90 -9.73
C THR A 27 23.33 2.73 -9.09
N LEU A 28 22.66 3.82 -8.77
CA LEU A 28 21.38 3.79 -8.08
C LEU A 28 20.45 4.81 -8.74
N ALA A 29 19.36 4.36 -9.35
CA ALA A 29 18.25 5.25 -9.70
C ALA A 29 17.24 5.25 -8.57
N VAL A 30 16.69 6.41 -8.24
CA VAL A 30 15.58 6.57 -7.28
C VAL A 30 14.62 7.65 -7.75
N GLN A 31 13.37 7.55 -7.32
CA GLN A 31 12.33 8.56 -7.47
C GLN A 31 11.95 9.01 -6.05
N LEU A 32 12.21 10.27 -5.76
CA LEU A 32 11.87 10.91 -4.50
C LEU A 32 10.44 11.46 -4.57
N VAL A 33 9.64 11.23 -3.54
CA VAL A 33 8.29 11.80 -3.40
C VAL A 33 8.31 12.86 -2.30
N GLY A 34 7.92 14.08 -2.66
CA GLY A 34 7.92 15.24 -1.77
C GLY A 34 6.91 15.14 -0.62
N PRO A 35 6.99 16.05 0.35
CA PRO A 35 7.67 17.34 0.27
C PRO A 35 9.20 17.22 0.42
N ALA A 36 9.97 18.06 -0.27
CA ALA A 36 11.42 18.20 -0.07
C ALA A 36 11.77 19.69 0.05
N PRO A 37 12.50 20.13 1.09
CA PRO A 37 12.74 21.54 1.33
C PRO A 37 13.72 22.16 0.33
N ALA A 38 13.69 23.49 0.24
CA ALA A 38 14.68 24.23 -0.54
C ALA A 38 16.12 23.93 -0.06
N GLY A 39 17.04 23.82 -1.02
CA GLY A 39 18.46 23.56 -0.74
C GLY A 39 18.76 22.16 -0.21
N ALA A 40 17.82 21.22 -0.33
CA ALA A 40 18.02 19.83 0.06
C ALA A 40 19.01 19.10 -0.86
N TRP A 41 19.64 18.07 -0.30
CA TRP A 41 20.50 17.13 -0.98
C TRP A 41 20.06 15.72 -0.60
N LEU A 42 20.07 14.82 -1.59
CA LEU A 42 20.01 13.40 -1.33
C LEU A 42 21.45 12.90 -1.12
N GLU A 43 21.74 12.47 0.10
CA GLU A 43 23.02 11.88 0.49
C GLU A 43 22.93 10.35 0.40
N TRP A 44 23.78 9.78 -0.45
CA TRP A 44 23.93 8.35 -0.64
C TRP A 44 25.28 7.90 -0.10
N THR A 45 25.26 7.09 0.95
CA THR A 45 26.46 6.55 1.59
C THR A 45 26.53 5.06 1.31
N VAL A 46 27.69 4.58 0.86
CA VAL A 46 27.91 3.18 0.52
C VAL A 46 29.09 2.62 1.30
N ALA A 47 28.91 1.43 1.87
CA ALA A 47 29.94 0.66 2.55
C ALA A 47 30.53 -0.42 1.64
N ARG A 48 31.80 -0.75 1.85
CA ARG A 48 32.48 -1.90 1.28
C ARG A 48 31.97 -3.21 1.90
N PRO A 49 32.29 -4.38 1.31
CA PRO A 49 31.93 -5.66 1.90
C PRO A 49 32.48 -5.93 3.30
N ASP A 50 33.55 -5.25 3.70
CA ASP A 50 34.13 -5.31 5.05
C ASP A 50 33.46 -4.36 6.05
N GLY A 51 32.43 -3.62 5.62
CA GLY A 51 31.71 -2.62 6.41
C GLY A 51 32.38 -1.24 6.46
N GLY A 52 33.58 -1.08 5.91
CA GLY A 52 34.24 0.22 5.83
C GLY A 52 33.54 1.17 4.85
N LEU A 53 33.53 2.47 5.14
CA LEU A 53 32.99 3.47 4.21
C LEU A 53 33.70 3.38 2.85
N TRP A 54 32.94 3.25 1.78
CA TRP A 54 33.46 3.32 0.42
C TRP A 54 33.40 4.77 -0.09
N PHE A 55 32.20 5.35 -0.16
CA PHE A 55 32.00 6.72 -0.61
C PHE A 55 30.71 7.31 -0.07
N THR A 56 30.59 8.63 -0.18
CA THR A 56 29.38 9.41 0.08
C THR A 56 29.14 10.35 -1.09
N ARG A 57 27.96 10.28 -1.70
CA ARG A 57 27.55 11.11 -2.82
C ARG A 57 26.40 12.02 -2.40
N ARG A 58 26.52 13.31 -2.67
CA ARG A 58 25.43 14.27 -2.49
C ARG A 58 24.90 14.72 -3.85
N ALA A 59 23.61 14.52 -4.08
CA ALA A 59 22.91 15.01 -5.26
C ALA A 59 21.95 16.14 -4.86
N PRO A 60 22.03 17.33 -5.46
CA PRO A 60 21.12 18.42 -5.13
C PRO A 60 19.69 18.08 -5.55
N ILE A 61 18.73 18.41 -4.70
CA ILE A 61 17.30 18.16 -4.91
C ILE A 61 16.60 19.51 -5.06
N ALA A 62 15.76 19.64 -6.09
CA ALA A 62 14.87 20.79 -6.22
C ALA A 62 13.85 20.77 -5.07
N GLU A 63 13.37 21.94 -4.65
CA GLU A 63 12.24 21.98 -3.70
C GLU A 63 11.04 21.24 -4.32
N LEU A 64 10.45 20.33 -3.56
CA LEU A 64 9.28 19.54 -3.97
C LEU A 64 8.12 19.84 -3.03
N GLY A 65 6.95 20.10 -3.60
CA GLY A 65 5.69 20.10 -2.88
C GLY A 65 5.27 18.70 -2.43
N ALA A 66 4.22 18.62 -1.60
CA ALA A 66 3.64 17.34 -1.24
C ALA A 66 3.07 16.63 -2.49
N GLY A 67 3.47 15.39 -2.72
CA GLY A 67 3.06 14.59 -3.89
C GLY A 67 3.81 14.88 -5.18
N GLU A 68 4.69 15.89 -5.22
CA GLU A 68 5.58 16.09 -6.37
C GLU A 68 6.72 15.05 -6.36
N THR A 69 7.16 14.63 -7.54
CA THR A 69 8.19 13.59 -7.67
C THR A 69 9.42 14.08 -8.44
N ALA A 70 10.57 13.47 -8.15
CA ALA A 70 11.82 13.73 -8.86
C ALA A 70 12.65 12.45 -9.06
N ASP A 71 13.01 12.18 -10.30
CA ASP A 71 13.94 11.10 -10.65
C ASP A 71 15.39 11.53 -10.47
N ILE A 72 16.17 10.72 -9.78
CA ILE A 72 17.54 11.00 -9.37
C ILE A 72 18.41 9.78 -9.68
N ASP A 73 19.35 9.97 -10.61
CA ASP A 73 20.39 8.99 -10.89
C ASP A 73 21.64 9.30 -10.06
N LEU A 74 22.00 8.35 -9.20
CA LEU A 74 23.15 8.41 -8.33
C LEU A 74 24.26 7.50 -8.84
N ARG A 75 25.46 8.07 -8.91
CA ARG A 75 26.70 7.38 -9.28
C ARG A 75 27.83 7.89 -8.39
N PRO A 76 28.83 7.04 -8.07
CA PRO A 76 30.02 7.50 -7.36
C PRO A 76 30.74 8.58 -8.16
N GLU A 77 31.61 9.33 -7.48
CA GLU A 77 32.54 10.22 -8.15
C GLU A 77 33.70 9.42 -8.77
N GLN A 78 34.31 9.95 -9.82
CA GLN A 78 35.34 9.23 -10.60
C GLN A 78 36.56 8.81 -9.74
N ASP A 79 36.82 9.50 -8.63
CA ASP A 79 37.91 9.25 -7.68
C ASP A 79 37.57 8.20 -6.60
N SER A 80 36.33 7.74 -6.51
CA SER A 80 35.90 6.74 -5.52
C SER A 80 36.52 5.35 -5.76
N GLY A 81 37.01 5.10 -6.99
CA GLY A 81 37.63 3.85 -7.42
C GLY A 81 36.63 2.70 -7.58
N ASP A 82 36.90 1.79 -8.51
CA ASP A 82 36.11 0.56 -8.69
C ASP A 82 36.50 -0.49 -7.63
N LEU A 83 35.57 -1.35 -7.23
CA LEU A 83 35.84 -2.54 -6.43
C LEU A 83 36.09 -3.75 -7.33
N ASP A 84 37.08 -4.55 -6.98
CA ASP A 84 37.37 -5.84 -7.62
C ASP A 84 37.05 -7.02 -6.69
N VAL A 85 35.98 -6.90 -5.92
CA VAL A 85 35.55 -7.90 -4.95
C VAL A 85 34.04 -8.07 -4.98
N GLU A 86 33.60 -9.30 -4.81
CA GLU A 86 32.20 -9.64 -4.56
C GLU A 86 31.87 -9.51 -3.06
N GLY A 87 30.60 -9.48 -2.71
CA GLY A 87 30.15 -9.41 -1.32
C GLY A 87 28.88 -8.60 -1.15
N SER A 88 28.46 -8.46 0.11
CA SER A 88 27.30 -7.62 0.44
C SER A 88 27.77 -6.20 0.72
N ILE A 89 27.26 -5.21 0.00
CA ILE A 89 27.52 -3.79 0.28
C ILE A 89 26.29 -3.19 0.97
N GLY A 90 26.51 -2.50 2.09
CA GLY A 90 25.48 -1.70 2.75
C GLY A 90 25.38 -0.32 2.11
N PHE A 91 24.19 0.27 2.09
CA PHE A 91 24.02 1.66 1.69
C PHE A 91 22.84 2.34 2.41
N THR A 92 22.96 3.65 2.59
CA THR A 92 21.90 4.50 3.15
C THR A 92 21.58 5.65 2.23
N LEU A 93 20.32 6.09 2.24
CA LEU A 93 19.85 7.31 1.60
C LEU A 93 19.28 8.25 2.65
N ARG A 94 19.76 9.50 2.67
CA ARG A 94 19.28 10.55 3.58
C ARG A 94 18.89 11.81 2.80
N LEU A 95 17.79 12.45 3.17
CA LEU A 95 17.47 13.80 2.72
C LEU A 95 18.05 14.80 3.73
N VAL A 96 18.96 15.66 3.27
CA VAL A 96 19.65 16.62 4.14
C VAL A 96 19.42 18.03 3.62
N SER A 97 18.91 18.93 4.46
CA SER A 97 18.89 20.37 4.21
C SER A 97 19.41 21.12 5.43
N GLU A 98 20.61 21.69 5.31
CA GLU A 98 21.17 22.55 6.37
C GLU A 98 20.37 23.84 6.55
N LEU A 99 19.69 24.31 5.48
CA LEU A 99 18.89 25.54 5.49
C LEU A 99 17.66 25.41 6.39
N GLU A 100 16.95 24.29 6.28
CA GLU A 100 15.72 24.01 7.03
C GLU A 100 15.95 23.04 8.21
N GLY A 101 17.19 22.63 8.45
CA GLY A 101 17.55 21.70 9.53
C GLY A 101 17.01 20.27 9.35
N VAL A 102 16.82 19.83 8.11
CA VAL A 102 16.32 18.48 7.77
C VAL A 102 17.50 17.51 7.65
N ASP A 103 17.36 16.33 8.25
CA ASP A 103 18.32 15.22 8.17
C ASP A 103 17.60 13.88 8.35
N ASP A 104 16.82 13.51 7.34
CA ASP A 104 15.89 12.39 7.38
C ASP A 104 16.52 11.15 6.74
N LEU A 105 16.54 10.02 7.45
CA LEU A 105 16.90 8.73 6.88
C LEU A 105 15.73 8.20 6.04
N LEU A 106 15.93 8.10 4.73
CA LEU A 106 14.92 7.59 3.81
C LEU A 106 15.04 6.08 3.57
N HIS A 107 16.26 5.55 3.60
CA HIS A 107 16.52 4.12 3.36
C HIS A 107 17.82 3.66 4.01
N ASP A 108 17.83 2.42 4.47
CA ASP A 108 19.00 1.71 4.97
C ASP A 108 18.87 0.24 4.54
N ALA A 109 19.78 -0.21 3.68
CA ALA A 109 19.70 -1.54 3.09
C ALA A 109 21.08 -2.10 2.75
N SER A 110 21.09 -3.37 2.33
CA SER A 110 22.27 -4.02 1.77
C SER A 110 21.92 -4.78 0.52
N VAL A 111 22.86 -4.85 -0.40
CA VAL A 111 22.73 -5.60 -1.65
C VAL A 111 23.90 -6.56 -1.81
N ARG A 112 23.65 -7.72 -2.42
CA ARG A 112 24.69 -8.69 -2.73
C ARG A 112 25.18 -8.52 -4.15
N VAL A 113 26.49 -8.42 -4.31
CA VAL A 113 27.18 -8.52 -5.59
C VAL A 113 27.88 -9.87 -5.67
N VAL A 114 27.77 -10.51 -6.83
CA VAL A 114 28.35 -11.83 -7.14
C VAL A 114 29.35 -11.71 -8.28
N ALA A 115 30.44 -12.48 -8.21
CA ALA A 115 31.30 -12.69 -9.36
C ALA A 115 30.66 -13.68 -10.35
N LEU A 116 30.70 -13.33 -11.62
CA LEU A 116 30.23 -14.17 -12.73
C LEU A 116 31.42 -14.90 -13.36
N PRO A 117 31.19 -15.99 -14.13
CA PRO A 117 32.26 -16.66 -14.87
C PRO A 117 33.02 -15.69 -15.80
N GLY A 118 34.29 -15.45 -15.52
CA GLY A 118 35.18 -14.56 -16.26
C GLY A 118 35.99 -13.67 -15.30
N ALA A 119 37.07 -13.07 -15.78
CA ALA A 119 37.87 -12.17 -14.96
C ALA A 119 37.12 -10.84 -14.78
N HIS A 120 37.03 -10.35 -13.54
CA HIS A 120 36.47 -9.03 -13.19
C HIS A 120 35.02 -8.80 -13.66
N ARG A 121 34.21 -9.87 -13.72
CA ARG A 121 32.80 -9.80 -14.07
C ARG A 121 31.96 -9.85 -12.81
N PHE A 122 31.20 -8.80 -12.56
CA PHE A 122 30.38 -8.66 -11.36
C PHE A 122 28.98 -8.22 -11.74
N ALA A 123 28.00 -8.70 -10.99
CA ALA A 123 26.62 -8.26 -11.10
C ALA A 123 25.97 -8.18 -9.73
N VAL A 124 24.98 -7.30 -9.60
CA VAL A 124 24.02 -7.41 -8.49
C VAL A 124 23.31 -8.74 -8.63
N ASP A 125 23.26 -9.53 -7.57
CA ASP A 125 22.62 -10.83 -7.54
C ASP A 125 21.10 -10.67 -7.69
N PRO A 126 20.50 -11.01 -8.86
CA PRO A 126 19.08 -10.81 -9.10
C PRO A 126 18.21 -11.79 -8.29
N GLU A 127 18.76 -12.91 -7.81
CA GLU A 127 18.04 -13.87 -6.96
C GLU A 127 17.98 -13.40 -5.50
N ARG A 128 18.86 -12.46 -5.12
CA ARG A 128 18.93 -11.84 -3.80
C ARG A 128 18.47 -10.40 -3.78
N MET A 129 18.20 -9.80 -4.95
CA MET A 129 17.20 -8.75 -5.01
C MET A 129 15.94 -9.34 -4.38
N PRO A 130 15.28 -8.67 -3.42
CA PRO A 130 14.10 -9.26 -2.81
C PRO A 130 13.12 -9.61 -3.93
N PRO A 131 12.39 -10.74 -3.85
CA PRO A 131 11.46 -11.17 -4.88
C PRO A 131 10.26 -10.23 -4.90
N TRP A 132 10.48 -9.02 -5.40
CA TRP A 132 9.51 -7.96 -5.48
C TRP A 132 8.60 -8.29 -6.66
N GLY A 133 7.45 -8.85 -6.31
CA GLY A 133 6.27 -8.76 -7.12
C GLY A 133 5.53 -7.50 -6.69
N PHE A 134 5.46 -6.51 -7.57
CA PHE A 134 4.65 -5.33 -7.35
C PHE A 134 3.31 -5.52 -8.03
N VAL A 135 2.24 -5.04 -7.39
CA VAL A 135 0.90 -5.02 -7.97
C VAL A 135 0.33 -3.63 -7.73
N ALA A 136 -0.19 -3.00 -8.79
CA ALA A 136 -0.71 -1.65 -8.76
C ALA A 136 -1.87 -1.48 -9.75
N LEU A 137 -2.60 -0.38 -9.61
CA LEU A 137 -3.65 0.02 -10.53
C LEU A 137 -3.18 1.19 -11.38
N ASP A 138 -3.27 1.08 -12.71
CA ASP A 138 -2.89 2.14 -13.64
C ASP A 138 -3.94 3.27 -13.69
N ALA A 139 -4.06 3.99 -12.59
CA ALA A 139 -4.98 5.12 -12.45
C ALA A 139 -4.44 6.42 -13.06
N VAL A 140 -3.17 6.45 -13.46
CA VAL A 140 -2.58 7.59 -14.15
C VAL A 140 -3.04 7.61 -15.61
N ASP A 141 -2.87 6.49 -16.33
CA ASP A 141 -3.25 6.43 -17.74
C ASP A 141 -4.76 6.18 -17.93
N GLU A 142 -5.40 5.46 -16.99
CA GLU A 142 -6.82 5.09 -17.08
C GLU A 142 -7.58 5.37 -15.76
N PRO A 143 -7.74 6.65 -15.34
CA PRO A 143 -8.33 6.99 -14.03
C PRO A 143 -9.77 6.50 -13.83
N ASP A 144 -10.57 6.44 -14.90
CA ASP A 144 -11.98 6.02 -14.82
C ASP A 144 -12.17 4.50 -14.81
N ALA A 145 -11.13 3.75 -15.18
CA ALA A 145 -11.14 2.29 -15.22
C ALA A 145 -9.72 1.71 -15.19
N PRO A 146 -9.00 1.85 -14.07
CA PRO A 146 -7.56 1.59 -14.03
C PRO A 146 -7.25 0.11 -14.17
N ARG A 147 -6.32 -0.23 -15.06
CA ARG A 147 -5.93 -1.63 -15.27
C ARG A 147 -5.11 -2.17 -14.12
N LEU A 148 -5.25 -3.46 -13.82
CA LEU A 148 -4.31 -4.14 -12.94
C LEU A 148 -2.97 -4.32 -13.66
N CYS A 149 -1.91 -3.78 -13.06
CA CYS A 149 -0.53 -3.94 -13.46
C CYS A 149 0.23 -4.74 -12.40
N ALA A 150 1.18 -5.55 -12.84
CA ALA A 150 2.15 -6.15 -11.96
C ALA A 150 3.57 -5.99 -12.52
N THR A 151 4.57 -5.93 -11.65
CA THR A 151 5.98 -5.91 -12.05
C THR A 151 6.71 -7.04 -11.33
N VAL A 152 7.57 -7.75 -12.04
CA VAL A 152 8.25 -8.94 -11.52
C VAL A 152 9.69 -9.00 -11.99
N VAL A 153 10.61 -9.33 -11.09
CA VAL A 153 12.02 -9.53 -11.42
C VAL A 153 12.29 -11.01 -11.68
N VAL A 154 12.89 -11.31 -12.84
CA VAL A 154 13.32 -12.65 -13.23
C VAL A 154 14.82 -12.69 -13.44
N ALA A 155 15.48 -13.73 -12.94
CA ALA A 155 16.91 -13.96 -13.16
C ALA A 155 17.18 -14.62 -14.51
N GLY A 156 18.35 -14.34 -15.07
CA GLY A 156 18.86 -14.91 -16.33
C GLY A 156 18.64 -14.04 -17.56
N GLU A 157 19.06 -14.58 -18.71
CA GLU A 157 19.04 -13.90 -20.02
C GLU A 157 17.68 -13.99 -20.74
N ALA A 158 16.67 -14.59 -20.11
CA ALA A 158 15.38 -14.86 -20.72
C ALA A 158 14.71 -13.57 -21.21
N GLU A 159 14.13 -13.62 -22.42
CA GLU A 159 13.39 -12.52 -23.02
C GLU A 159 11.93 -12.53 -22.57
N ALA A 160 11.28 -11.35 -22.55
CA ALA A 160 9.90 -11.22 -22.05
C ALA A 160 8.89 -12.12 -22.80
N TRP A 161 9.08 -12.34 -24.10
CA TRP A 161 8.20 -13.20 -24.91
C TRP A 161 8.26 -14.69 -24.55
N GLU A 162 9.27 -15.12 -23.79
CA GLU A 162 9.36 -16.50 -23.27
C GLU A 162 8.45 -16.75 -22.06
N PHE A 163 7.84 -15.68 -21.52
CA PHE A 163 7.00 -15.74 -20.34
C PHE A 163 5.51 -15.59 -20.68
N GLU A 164 4.68 -16.20 -19.83
CA GLU A 164 3.24 -16.00 -19.79
C GLU A 164 2.84 -15.60 -18.37
N ALA A 165 1.88 -14.71 -18.21
CA ALA A 165 1.35 -14.36 -16.90
C ALA A 165 -0.16 -14.57 -16.84
N HIS A 166 -0.62 -15.18 -15.75
CA HIS A 166 -2.03 -15.47 -15.52
C HIS A 166 -2.46 -14.97 -14.14
N LEU A 167 -3.64 -14.36 -14.07
CA LEU A 167 -4.26 -13.94 -12.82
C LEU A 167 -5.29 -14.97 -12.36
N PHE A 168 -5.22 -15.33 -11.10
CA PHE A 168 -6.16 -16.19 -10.40
C PHE A 168 -6.87 -15.41 -9.30
N HIS A 169 -8.14 -15.73 -9.07
CA HIS A 169 -8.96 -15.26 -7.94
C HIS A 169 -9.56 -16.51 -7.28
N ASP A 170 -9.26 -16.69 -5.99
CA ASP A 170 -9.67 -17.84 -5.18
C ASP A 170 -9.43 -19.20 -5.87
N GLY A 171 -8.25 -19.35 -6.47
CA GLY A 171 -7.81 -20.57 -7.14
C GLY A 171 -8.34 -20.76 -8.57
N ARG A 172 -9.22 -19.88 -9.06
CA ARG A 172 -9.73 -19.91 -10.43
C ARG A 172 -8.99 -18.90 -11.31
N ARG A 173 -8.52 -19.32 -12.49
CA ARG A 173 -7.95 -18.39 -13.48
C ARG A 173 -9.04 -17.46 -14.01
N ILE A 174 -8.81 -16.15 -13.89
CA ILE A 174 -9.75 -15.11 -14.34
C ILE A 174 -9.23 -14.33 -15.55
N ALA A 175 -7.90 -14.17 -15.67
CA ALA A 175 -7.31 -13.44 -16.78
C ALA A 175 -5.92 -13.98 -17.17
N GLN A 176 -5.49 -13.60 -18.37
CA GLN A 176 -4.12 -13.71 -18.85
C GLN A 176 -3.64 -12.29 -19.13
N ALA A 177 -2.38 -12.00 -18.85
CA ALA A 177 -1.77 -10.73 -19.23
C ALA A 177 -1.65 -10.64 -20.76
N ASP A 178 -1.88 -9.46 -21.34
CA ASP A 178 -1.88 -9.28 -22.80
C ASP A 178 -0.51 -9.61 -23.42
N SER A 179 0.55 -9.11 -22.77
CA SER A 179 1.93 -9.54 -22.98
C SER A 179 2.82 -9.10 -21.82
N PRO A 180 3.72 -9.95 -21.32
CA PRO A 180 4.85 -9.49 -20.52
C PRO A 180 5.77 -8.60 -21.35
N ASP A 181 6.11 -7.42 -20.84
CA ASP A 181 7.04 -6.47 -21.46
C ASP A 181 8.31 -6.32 -20.63
N THR A 182 9.48 -6.19 -21.25
CA THR A 182 10.70 -5.82 -20.51
C THR A 182 10.65 -4.34 -20.14
N ARG A 183 10.56 -4.02 -18.85
CA ARG A 183 10.69 -2.65 -18.33
C ARG A 183 12.14 -2.27 -18.13
N TYR A 184 12.95 -3.20 -17.64
CA TYR A 184 14.37 -2.98 -17.38
C TYR A 184 15.17 -4.28 -17.52
N ALA A 185 16.43 -4.17 -17.92
CA ALA A 185 17.38 -5.27 -17.94
C ALA A 185 18.49 -5.00 -16.93
N PHE A 186 18.68 -5.92 -15.98
CA PHE A 186 19.79 -5.88 -15.06
C PHE A 186 21.01 -6.41 -15.78
N THR A 187 22.10 -5.64 -15.79
CA THR A 187 23.34 -6.03 -16.45
C THR A 187 24.48 -6.18 -15.47
N ALA A 188 25.38 -7.10 -15.76
CA ALA A 188 26.72 -7.10 -15.19
C ALA A 188 27.49 -5.82 -15.58
N ASN A 189 28.62 -5.57 -14.93
CA ASN A 189 29.51 -4.44 -15.21
C ASN A 189 30.06 -4.41 -16.66
N ASP A 190 29.99 -5.53 -17.39
CA ASP A 190 30.37 -5.66 -18.80
C ASP A 190 29.20 -5.47 -19.79
N GLY A 191 27.99 -5.23 -19.30
CA GLY A 191 26.76 -5.05 -20.10
C GLY A 191 25.99 -6.34 -20.40
N THR A 192 26.46 -7.51 -19.97
CA THR A 192 25.73 -8.78 -20.13
C THR A 192 24.46 -8.76 -19.28
N VAL A 193 23.32 -9.13 -19.86
CA VAL A 193 22.04 -9.22 -19.12
C VAL A 193 22.11 -10.40 -18.15
N VAL A 194 21.80 -10.14 -16.89
CA VAL A 194 21.76 -11.16 -15.82
C VAL A 194 20.37 -11.35 -15.24
N GLY A 195 19.43 -10.48 -15.58
CA GLY A 195 18.03 -10.56 -15.18
C GLY A 195 17.21 -9.47 -15.84
N ARG A 196 15.89 -9.53 -15.68
CA ARG A 196 14.96 -8.53 -16.19
C ARG A 196 13.86 -8.20 -15.21
N GLU A 197 13.40 -6.97 -15.29
CA GLU A 197 12.16 -6.52 -14.70
C GLU A 197 11.09 -6.57 -15.79
N LEU A 198 10.07 -7.41 -15.58
CA LEU A 198 8.95 -7.57 -16.50
C LEU A 198 7.74 -6.79 -15.98
N ALA A 199 7.13 -5.99 -16.85
CA ALA A 199 5.82 -5.40 -16.62
C ALA A 199 4.74 -6.32 -17.19
N LEU A 200 3.70 -6.56 -16.39
CA LEU A 200 2.56 -7.40 -16.71
C LEU A 200 1.32 -6.52 -16.68
N ARG A 201 0.53 -6.51 -17.76
CA ARG A 201 -0.74 -5.77 -17.84
C ARG A 201 -1.89 -6.75 -18.03
N PHE A 202 -2.96 -6.58 -17.26
CA PHE A 202 -4.15 -7.42 -17.36
C PHE A 202 -5.33 -6.59 -17.86
N ASP A 203 -5.50 -6.45 -19.19
CA ASP A 203 -6.49 -5.52 -19.71
C ASP A 203 -7.95 -5.90 -19.41
N ALA A 204 -8.20 -7.17 -19.08
CA ALA A 204 -9.51 -7.66 -18.68
C ALA A 204 -9.83 -7.45 -17.18
N VAL A 205 -8.89 -6.91 -16.40
CA VAL A 205 -9.00 -6.76 -14.94
C VAL A 205 -8.80 -5.30 -14.57
N ARG A 206 -9.83 -4.69 -13.97
CA ARG A 206 -9.83 -3.27 -13.60
C ARG A 206 -10.05 -3.07 -12.12
N GLY A 207 -9.55 -1.97 -11.56
CA GLY A 207 -9.87 -1.55 -10.20
C GLY A 207 -11.36 -1.28 -10.04
N TRP A 208 -11.88 -0.37 -10.87
CA TRP A 208 -13.29 0.05 -10.95
C TRP A 208 -13.68 0.34 -12.41
N ASN A 209 -14.92 0.77 -12.66
CA ASN A 209 -15.37 1.21 -13.99
C ASN A 209 -16.44 2.30 -13.90
N ASP A 210 -16.00 3.56 -13.91
CA ASP A 210 -16.90 4.73 -13.91
C ASP A 210 -17.58 4.96 -15.26
N LEU A 211 -17.14 4.24 -16.30
CA LEU A 211 -17.64 4.34 -17.66
C LEU A 211 -18.70 3.27 -17.98
N GLN A 212 -19.14 2.48 -17.00
CA GLN A 212 -20.09 1.38 -17.19
C GLN A 212 -21.39 1.82 -17.89
N ALA A 213 -21.87 3.04 -17.61
CA ALA A 213 -23.09 3.58 -18.23
C ALA A 213 -22.98 3.76 -19.76
N SER A 214 -21.76 3.87 -20.30
CA SER A 214 -21.50 3.93 -21.74
C SER A 214 -21.54 2.55 -22.42
N GLY A 215 -21.61 1.47 -21.63
CA GLY A 215 -21.45 0.09 -22.10
C GLY A 215 -19.98 -0.32 -22.31
N TRP A 216 -19.02 0.58 -22.06
CA TRP A 216 -17.61 0.25 -22.10
C TRP A 216 -17.20 -0.64 -20.92
N GLY A 217 -16.30 -1.58 -21.18
CA GLY A 217 -15.84 -2.52 -20.17
C GLY A 217 -16.83 -3.61 -19.77
N ALA A 218 -17.86 -3.86 -20.59
CA ALA A 218 -18.79 -4.96 -20.37
C ALA A 218 -18.05 -6.30 -20.37
N GLY A 219 -17.96 -6.93 -19.20
CA GLY A 219 -17.30 -8.23 -19.01
C GLY A 219 -15.90 -8.17 -18.38
N TRP A 220 -15.42 -7.00 -17.99
CA TRP A 220 -14.23 -6.90 -17.15
C TRP A 220 -14.44 -7.50 -15.77
N HIS A 221 -13.36 -8.05 -15.21
CA HIS A 221 -13.29 -8.42 -13.80
C HIS A 221 -12.93 -7.18 -12.99
N LEU A 222 -13.88 -6.65 -12.23
CA LEU A 222 -13.67 -5.45 -11.41
C LEU A 222 -13.26 -5.83 -9.99
N LEU A 223 -12.12 -5.33 -9.51
CA LEU A 223 -11.63 -5.64 -8.16
C LEU A 223 -12.54 -5.05 -7.07
N ASP A 224 -13.11 -3.88 -7.29
CA ASP A 224 -14.08 -3.23 -6.38
C ASP A 224 -15.38 -4.01 -6.15
N ALA A 225 -15.71 -4.93 -7.05
CA ALA A 225 -16.85 -5.82 -6.95
C ALA A 225 -16.49 -7.25 -6.49
N HIS A 226 -15.20 -7.58 -6.40
CA HIS A 226 -14.73 -8.94 -6.15
C HIS A 226 -13.58 -8.96 -5.13
N ASP A 227 -13.91 -8.86 -3.86
CA ASP A 227 -12.97 -9.13 -2.77
C ASP A 227 -12.48 -10.59 -2.81
N GLY A 228 -11.32 -10.86 -2.21
CA GLY A 228 -10.79 -12.21 -2.06
C GLY A 228 -9.28 -12.31 -2.24
N HIS A 229 -8.79 -13.54 -2.44
CA HIS A 229 -7.37 -13.83 -2.62
C HIS A 229 -7.02 -13.92 -4.11
N TYR A 230 -5.96 -13.22 -4.50
CA TYR A 230 -5.49 -13.15 -5.88
C TYR A 230 -4.06 -13.64 -6.02
N GLU A 231 -3.74 -14.23 -7.16
CA GLU A 231 -2.40 -14.70 -7.49
C GLU A 231 -2.06 -14.37 -8.95
N VAL A 232 -0.97 -13.64 -9.19
CA VAL A 232 -0.31 -13.59 -10.50
C VAL A 232 0.68 -14.73 -10.57
N LYS A 233 0.50 -15.65 -11.53
CA LYS A 233 1.44 -16.73 -11.81
C LYS A 233 2.19 -16.43 -13.09
N LEU A 234 3.50 -16.29 -12.97
CA LEU A 234 4.42 -16.18 -14.11
C LEU A 234 4.90 -17.57 -14.50
N LEU A 235 4.74 -17.91 -15.76
CA LEU A 235 5.12 -19.19 -16.35
C LEU A 235 6.25 -18.97 -17.35
N ARG A 236 7.13 -19.96 -17.46
CA ARG A 236 8.12 -20.11 -18.53
C ARG A 236 8.08 -21.55 -19.00
N GLU A 237 7.96 -21.77 -20.31
CA GLU A 237 7.87 -23.12 -20.90
C GLU A 237 6.77 -23.99 -20.24
N GLY A 238 5.66 -23.37 -19.83
CA GLY A 238 4.54 -24.04 -19.17
C GLY A 238 4.74 -24.39 -17.69
N ALA A 239 5.90 -24.09 -17.10
CA ALA A 239 6.16 -24.25 -15.67
C ALA A 239 6.01 -22.91 -14.94
N VAL A 240 5.37 -22.92 -13.76
CA VAL A 240 5.29 -21.72 -12.90
C VAL A 240 6.67 -21.44 -12.33
N VAL A 241 7.22 -20.27 -12.68
CA VAL A 241 8.53 -19.81 -12.19
C VAL A 241 8.39 -18.82 -11.04
N GLN A 242 7.25 -18.12 -10.93
CA GLN A 242 7.00 -17.17 -9.85
C GLN A 242 5.51 -17.00 -9.58
N VAL A 243 5.19 -16.66 -8.32
CA VAL A 243 3.82 -16.36 -7.88
C VAL A 243 3.86 -15.07 -7.05
N ILE A 244 2.99 -14.11 -7.39
CA ILE A 244 2.75 -12.90 -6.62
C ILE A 244 1.34 -13.00 -6.02
N ALA A 245 1.25 -13.10 -4.70
CA ALA A 245 -0.01 -13.21 -3.99
C ALA A 245 -0.43 -11.86 -3.39
N PHE A 246 -1.70 -11.51 -3.51
CA PHE A 246 -2.27 -10.30 -2.90
C PHE A 246 -3.75 -10.50 -2.57
N GLY A 247 -4.27 -9.70 -1.64
CA GLY A 247 -5.69 -9.66 -1.32
C GLY A 247 -6.38 -8.47 -1.97
N VAL A 248 -7.70 -8.55 -2.14
CA VAL A 248 -8.56 -7.40 -2.38
C VAL A 248 -9.61 -7.34 -1.28
N VAL A 249 -9.69 -6.20 -0.59
CA VAL A 249 -10.64 -5.95 0.49
C VAL A 249 -11.30 -4.60 0.28
N ARG A 250 -12.62 -4.59 0.10
CA ARG A 250 -13.43 -3.41 -0.25
C ARG A 250 -12.87 -2.70 -1.48
N GLY A 251 -12.51 -3.46 -2.50
CA GLY A 251 -11.88 -2.96 -3.72
C GLY A 251 -10.46 -2.46 -3.57
N ARG A 252 -9.86 -2.61 -2.37
CA ARG A 252 -8.49 -2.19 -2.14
C ARG A 252 -7.52 -3.35 -2.31
N VAL A 253 -6.48 -3.16 -3.12
CA VAL A 253 -5.37 -4.09 -3.19
C VAL A 253 -4.63 -4.05 -1.86
N VAL A 254 -4.71 -5.13 -1.10
CA VAL A 254 -3.99 -5.32 0.16
C VAL A 254 -2.87 -6.31 -0.13
N ALA A 255 -1.64 -5.80 -0.15
CA ALA A 255 -0.48 -6.65 -0.26
C ALA A 255 -0.36 -7.58 0.96
N THR A 256 -0.14 -8.87 0.71
CA THR A 256 0.30 -9.82 1.74
C THR A 256 1.77 -10.14 1.48
N GLY A 257 2.69 -9.66 2.32
CA GLY A 257 4.12 -9.91 2.17
C GLY A 257 4.84 -8.92 1.22
N LEU A 258 5.43 -9.43 0.14
CA LEU A 258 6.44 -8.75 -0.69
C LEU A 258 5.93 -7.70 -1.69
N ALA A 259 4.66 -7.30 -1.63
CA ALA A 259 4.10 -6.27 -2.49
C ALA A 259 4.06 -4.92 -1.73
N ALA A 260 4.51 -3.85 -2.36
CA ALA A 260 4.35 -2.48 -1.88
C ALA A 260 3.24 -1.78 -2.67
N SER A 261 2.55 -0.82 -2.05
CA SER A 261 1.59 0.08 -2.73
C SER A 261 2.33 1.24 -3.37
N ASP A 262 1.99 1.57 -4.61
CA ASP A 262 2.57 2.68 -5.36
C ASP A 262 1.74 3.94 -5.16
N LEU A 263 2.39 4.98 -4.63
CA LEU A 263 1.77 6.28 -4.36
C LEU A 263 1.48 7.04 -5.67
N GLU A 264 2.18 6.76 -6.77
CA GLU A 264 1.86 7.33 -8.09
C GLU A 264 0.72 6.56 -8.80
N MET A 265 0.49 5.28 -8.45
CA MET A 265 -0.48 4.39 -9.12
C MET A 265 -1.66 4.01 -8.20
N ALA A 266 -2.24 5.04 -7.58
CA ALA A 266 -3.41 5.08 -6.70
C ALA A 266 -3.15 4.83 -5.20
N GLU A 267 -3.27 5.92 -4.43
CA GLU A 267 -3.96 5.86 -3.14
C GLU A 267 -5.31 5.15 -3.35
N VAL A 268 -5.43 3.96 -2.79
CA VAL A 268 -6.57 3.09 -3.02
C VAL A 268 -7.75 3.57 -2.19
N TYR A 269 -8.53 4.53 -2.71
CA TYR A 269 -9.85 4.92 -2.21
C TYR A 269 -10.93 4.55 -3.23
N ALA A 270 -11.69 3.48 -2.97
CA ALA A 270 -12.98 3.28 -3.64
C ALA A 270 -14.07 4.03 -2.85
N ARG A 271 -14.69 5.02 -3.50
CA ARG A 271 -15.84 5.79 -3.02
C ARG A 271 -17.10 4.91 -3.00
N ARG A 272 -17.88 5.04 -1.93
CA ARG A 272 -19.19 4.39 -1.74
C ARG A 272 -20.23 5.00 -2.69
N SER A 273 -20.85 4.20 -3.56
CA SER A 273 -22.12 4.55 -4.21
C SER A 273 -23.18 3.50 -3.86
N ALA A 274 -24.23 3.98 -3.17
CA ALA A 274 -25.43 3.22 -2.88
C ALA A 274 -26.24 3.01 -4.16
N VAL A 275 -26.64 1.77 -4.44
CA VAL A 275 -27.78 1.48 -5.33
C VAL A 275 -28.66 0.44 -4.66
N GLU A 276 -29.95 0.77 -4.65
CA GLU A 276 -31.05 0.12 -3.96
C GLU A 276 -31.29 -1.33 -4.41
N ALA A 277 -31.67 -2.16 -3.44
CA ALA A 277 -32.08 -3.54 -3.65
C ALA A 277 -33.42 -3.63 -4.42
N GLY A 278 -33.39 -4.24 -5.61
CA GLY A 278 -34.55 -4.84 -6.26
C GLY A 278 -34.60 -6.35 -6.01
N PRO A 279 -35.78 -6.99 -5.95
CA PRO A 279 -35.93 -8.32 -5.37
C PRO A 279 -35.37 -9.42 -6.28
N GLY A 280 -34.58 -10.30 -5.68
CA GLY A 280 -34.00 -11.48 -6.36
C GLY A 280 -35.06 -12.55 -6.70
N PRO A 281 -34.78 -13.42 -7.69
CA PRO A 281 -35.64 -14.55 -8.00
C PRO A 281 -35.53 -15.66 -6.94
N GLU A 282 -36.68 -16.25 -6.61
CA GLU A 282 -36.84 -17.42 -5.72
C GLU A 282 -36.00 -18.62 -6.18
N PRO A 283 -35.34 -19.35 -5.26
CA PRO A 283 -34.69 -20.61 -5.61
C PRO A 283 -35.69 -21.77 -5.61
N GLU A 284 -35.61 -22.60 -6.66
CA GLU A 284 -36.25 -23.92 -6.74
C GLU A 284 -35.72 -24.89 -5.65
N PRO A 285 -36.56 -25.84 -5.19
CA PRO A 285 -36.25 -26.67 -4.02
C PRO A 285 -35.19 -27.74 -4.30
N GLN A 286 -34.15 -27.75 -3.47
CA GLN A 286 -33.13 -28.79 -3.39
C GLN A 286 -33.72 -30.14 -2.95
N GLN A 287 -33.40 -31.20 -3.70
CA GLN A 287 -33.61 -32.59 -3.29
C GLN A 287 -32.70 -32.95 -2.11
N ALA A 288 -33.28 -33.61 -1.12
CA ALA A 288 -32.61 -34.09 0.09
C ALA A 288 -31.62 -35.24 -0.22
N PRO A 289 -30.42 -35.26 0.39
CA PRO A 289 -29.58 -36.45 0.41
C PRO A 289 -29.98 -37.39 1.55
N GLU A 290 -30.12 -38.68 1.21
CA GLU A 290 -30.27 -39.81 2.14
C GLU A 290 -28.95 -40.15 2.87
N PRO A 291 -29.02 -40.88 4.00
CA PRO A 291 -28.04 -40.75 5.07
C PRO A 291 -26.88 -41.76 5.06
N ALA A 292 -25.75 -41.24 5.55
CA ALA A 292 -24.72 -41.85 6.40
C ALA A 292 -24.22 -43.28 6.10
N SER A 293 -22.96 -43.33 5.66
CA SER A 293 -22.07 -44.49 5.86
C SER A 293 -20.97 -44.11 6.87
N GLU A 294 -20.99 -44.83 7.99
CA GLU A 294 -20.01 -45.03 9.07
C GLU A 294 -18.70 -44.20 9.05
N ALA A 295 -18.62 -43.32 10.06
CA ALA A 295 -17.58 -42.37 10.35
C ALA A 295 -16.33 -43.01 10.97
N GLY A 296 -15.38 -43.40 10.13
CA GLY A 296 -13.95 -43.31 10.41
C GLY A 296 -13.41 -42.13 9.61
N GLY A 297 -13.66 -40.91 10.08
CA GLY A 297 -13.37 -39.68 9.35
C GLY A 297 -11.89 -39.54 9.03
N ALA A 298 -11.49 -39.95 7.83
CA ALA A 298 -10.19 -39.61 7.30
C ALA A 298 -10.11 -38.09 7.25
N VAL A 299 -9.19 -37.53 8.03
CA VAL A 299 -8.87 -36.10 7.99
C VAL A 299 -8.49 -35.77 6.55
N ASP A 300 -9.23 -34.87 5.92
CA ASP A 300 -8.91 -34.41 4.58
C ASP A 300 -7.57 -33.66 4.61
N VAL A 301 -6.57 -34.24 3.95
CA VAL A 301 -5.20 -33.70 3.88
C VAL A 301 -5.21 -32.31 3.23
N VAL A 302 -6.14 -32.04 2.32
CA VAL A 302 -6.27 -30.72 1.67
C VAL A 302 -6.71 -29.67 2.67
N SER A 303 -7.78 -29.93 3.42
CA SER A 303 -8.27 -29.05 4.50
C SER A 303 -7.21 -28.83 5.58
N LEU A 304 -6.46 -29.87 5.94
CA LEU A 304 -5.39 -29.77 6.93
C LEU A 304 -4.23 -28.89 6.45
N ARG A 305 -3.80 -29.05 5.19
CA ARG A 305 -2.78 -28.19 4.60
C ARG A 305 -3.23 -26.74 4.55
N ALA A 306 -4.46 -26.49 4.12
CA ALA A 306 -5.02 -25.14 4.07
C ALA A 306 -5.07 -24.48 5.46
N PHE A 307 -5.39 -25.26 6.52
CA PHE A 307 -5.31 -24.79 7.90
C PHE A 307 -3.89 -24.37 8.30
N PHE A 308 -2.88 -25.20 8.01
CA PHE A 308 -1.48 -24.87 8.34
C PHE A 308 -0.96 -23.67 7.56
N ASP A 309 -1.14 -23.66 6.24
CA ASP A 309 -0.67 -22.58 5.38
C ASP A 309 -1.29 -21.23 5.83
N ARG A 310 -2.58 -21.23 6.19
CA ARG A 310 -3.26 -20.04 6.70
C ARG A 310 -2.74 -19.60 8.07
N ALA A 311 -2.58 -20.53 9.00
CA ALA A 311 -2.11 -20.24 10.35
C ALA A 311 -0.66 -19.72 10.33
N GLU A 312 0.20 -20.34 9.53
CA GLU A 312 1.59 -19.92 9.36
C GLU A 312 1.70 -18.53 8.76
N ARG A 313 0.94 -18.26 7.69
CA ARG A 313 0.89 -16.92 7.10
C ARG A 313 0.47 -15.86 8.11
N LEU A 314 -0.56 -16.13 8.91
CA LEU A 314 -1.04 -15.17 9.92
C LEU A 314 0.04 -14.87 10.96
N LEU A 315 0.71 -15.91 11.47
CA LEU A 315 1.72 -15.75 12.51
C LEU A 315 2.98 -15.08 11.98
N LEU A 316 3.52 -15.53 10.84
CA LEU A 316 4.74 -14.95 10.28
C LEU A 316 4.58 -13.51 9.81
N THR A 317 3.38 -13.14 9.36
CA THR A 317 3.13 -11.77 8.90
C THR A 317 2.88 -10.82 10.06
N TRP A 318 2.18 -11.25 11.11
CA TRP A 318 1.56 -10.30 12.05
C TRP A 318 1.91 -10.50 13.52
N GLU A 319 2.49 -11.62 13.93
CA GLU A 319 2.64 -11.94 15.35
C GLU A 319 3.53 -10.96 16.10
N THR A 320 4.69 -10.59 15.55
CA THR A 320 5.59 -9.60 16.15
C THR A 320 4.91 -8.24 16.27
N ASP A 321 4.31 -7.75 15.17
CA ASP A 321 3.73 -6.40 15.10
C ASP A 321 2.48 -6.25 15.98
N LEU A 322 1.65 -7.30 16.12
CA LEU A 322 0.43 -7.25 16.92
C LEU A 322 0.67 -7.52 18.40
N LEU A 323 1.60 -8.41 18.75
CA LEU A 323 1.80 -8.79 20.15
C LEU A 323 2.74 -7.87 20.92
N GLU A 324 3.66 -7.16 20.26
CA GLU A 324 4.68 -6.36 20.95
C GLU A 324 4.32 -4.87 21.12
N ALA A 325 3.42 -4.32 20.30
CA ALA A 325 3.10 -2.90 20.38
C ALA A 325 2.19 -2.55 21.57
N ALA A 326 2.54 -1.47 22.27
CA ALA A 326 1.74 -0.88 23.34
C ALA A 326 0.99 0.38 22.83
N PRO A 327 -0.17 0.73 23.41
CA PRO A 327 -0.90 1.95 23.05
C PRO A 327 -0.09 3.24 23.38
N PRO A 328 -0.40 4.38 22.74
CA PRO A 328 -1.47 4.58 21.75
C PRO A 328 -1.14 3.92 20.41
N PHE A 329 -2.18 3.50 19.69
CA PHE A 329 -2.01 2.82 18.40
C PHE A 329 -2.22 3.81 17.26
N GLU A 330 -1.29 3.82 16.31
CA GLU A 330 -1.39 4.61 15.09
C GLU A 330 -2.42 4.00 14.12
N LEU A 331 -2.99 4.82 13.22
CA LEU A 331 -4.01 4.39 12.25
C LEU A 331 -3.55 3.15 11.45
N ALA A 332 -2.30 3.12 11.00
CA ALA A 332 -1.75 1.98 10.27
C ALA A 332 -1.78 0.68 11.08
N GLN A 333 -1.56 0.76 12.41
CA GLN A 333 -1.60 -0.39 13.31
C GLN A 333 -3.04 -0.87 13.57
N VAL A 334 -4.01 0.06 13.58
CA VAL A 334 -5.44 -0.27 13.66
C VAL A 334 -5.91 -0.97 12.39
N LEU A 335 -5.54 -0.45 11.21
CA LEU A 335 -5.85 -1.07 9.92
C LEU A 335 -5.25 -2.48 9.79
N ALA A 336 -4.03 -2.69 10.29
CA ALA A 336 -3.42 -4.01 10.37
C ALA A 336 -4.22 -4.97 11.27
N ALA A 337 -4.69 -4.50 12.42
CA ALA A 337 -5.55 -5.28 13.31
C ALA A 337 -6.90 -5.63 12.66
N GLU A 338 -7.53 -4.70 11.94
CA GLU A 338 -8.75 -4.95 11.17
C GLU A 338 -8.54 -6.01 10.09
N ALA A 339 -7.42 -5.94 9.36
CA ALA A 339 -7.05 -6.93 8.35
C ALA A 339 -6.89 -8.33 8.96
N VAL A 340 -6.28 -8.43 10.14
CA VAL A 340 -6.17 -9.70 10.86
C VAL A 340 -7.54 -10.23 11.31
N LEU A 341 -8.44 -9.38 11.82
CA LEU A 341 -9.78 -9.83 12.21
C LEU A 341 -10.66 -10.24 11.03
N ALA A 342 -10.47 -9.63 9.87
CA ALA A 342 -11.15 -10.05 8.64
C ALA A 342 -10.85 -11.51 8.27
N GLU A 343 -9.70 -12.06 8.71
CA GLU A 343 -9.29 -13.43 8.45
C GLU A 343 -9.92 -14.46 9.40
N ARG A 344 -10.50 -14.01 10.53
CA ARG A 344 -11.03 -14.88 11.58
C ARG A 344 -12.12 -15.84 11.08
N PRO A 345 -13.12 -15.44 10.28
CA PRO A 345 -14.15 -16.37 9.78
C PRO A 345 -13.55 -17.48 8.91
N GLY A 346 -12.63 -17.15 8.00
CA GLY A 346 -11.95 -18.11 7.14
C GLY A 346 -11.07 -19.07 7.93
N TYR A 347 -10.36 -18.57 8.93
CA TYR A 347 -9.60 -19.40 9.85
C TYR A 347 -10.49 -20.36 10.66
N ALA A 348 -11.63 -19.90 11.18
CA ALA A 348 -12.53 -20.71 11.98
C ALA A 348 -13.04 -21.95 11.22
N VAL A 349 -13.42 -21.79 9.95
CA VAL A 349 -13.84 -22.91 9.09
C VAL A 349 -12.73 -23.96 8.95
N LEU A 350 -11.50 -23.53 8.70
CA LEU A 350 -10.34 -24.42 8.54
C LEU A 350 -9.96 -25.09 9.86
N ARG A 351 -10.01 -24.35 10.97
CA ARG A 351 -9.76 -24.86 12.33
C ARG A 351 -10.75 -25.96 12.69
N ASP A 352 -12.03 -25.74 12.41
CA ASP A 352 -13.10 -26.69 12.71
C ASP A 352 -12.97 -27.96 11.83
N ALA A 353 -12.58 -27.81 10.56
CA ALA A 353 -12.24 -28.94 9.69
C ALA A 353 -11.05 -29.76 10.22
N ALA A 354 -10.08 -29.11 10.87
CA ALA A 354 -8.92 -29.75 11.51
C ALA A 354 -9.21 -30.25 12.94
N SER A 355 -10.41 -30.08 13.49
CA SER A 355 -10.73 -30.35 14.90
C SER A 355 -10.56 -31.81 15.33
N ALA A 356 -10.64 -32.75 14.37
CA ALA A 356 -10.43 -34.17 14.61
C ALA A 356 -8.98 -34.52 14.98
N ILE A 357 -8.02 -33.62 14.73
CA ILE A 357 -6.61 -33.86 15.05
C ILE A 357 -6.32 -33.45 16.50
N PRO A 358 -5.74 -34.34 17.32
CA PRO A 358 -5.39 -34.02 18.70
C PRO A 358 -4.44 -32.83 18.80
N ASP A 359 -4.67 -31.96 19.79
CA ASP A 359 -3.83 -30.78 20.03
C ASP A 359 -2.35 -31.10 20.25
N GLY A 360 -2.02 -32.29 20.77
CA GLY A 360 -0.64 -32.75 20.98
C GLY A 360 0.07 -33.27 19.72
N HIS A 361 -0.59 -33.27 18.55
CA HIS A 361 0.03 -33.69 17.30
C HIS A 361 1.20 -32.75 16.95
N PRO A 362 2.42 -33.29 16.75
CA PRO A 362 3.59 -32.47 16.45
C PRO A 362 3.50 -31.89 15.05
N VAL A 363 3.88 -30.63 14.91
CA VAL A 363 3.91 -29.90 13.64
C VAL A 363 5.13 -28.97 13.66
N GLU A 364 5.56 -28.52 12.50
CA GLU A 364 6.63 -27.52 12.39
C GLU A 364 6.04 -26.23 11.83
N LEU A 365 6.43 -25.09 12.40
CA LEU A 365 6.06 -23.76 11.94
C LEU A 365 7.34 -22.99 11.67
N ALA A 366 7.59 -22.57 10.42
CA ALA A 366 8.84 -21.94 10.01
C ALA A 366 10.11 -22.69 10.47
N GLY A 367 10.05 -24.03 10.51
CA GLY A 367 11.14 -24.89 10.96
C GLY A 367 11.27 -25.04 12.49
N GLU A 368 10.40 -24.39 13.28
CA GLU A 368 10.35 -24.58 14.73
C GLU A 368 9.32 -25.63 15.13
N PRO A 369 9.70 -26.62 15.96
CA PRO A 369 8.77 -27.65 16.41
C PRO A 369 7.71 -27.07 17.36
N THR A 370 6.44 -27.33 17.05
CA THR A 370 5.28 -26.97 17.85
C THR A 370 4.24 -28.09 17.81
N THR A 371 3.01 -27.79 18.22
CA THR A 371 1.89 -28.72 18.19
C THR A 371 0.66 -28.03 17.58
N ILE A 372 -0.31 -28.79 17.08
CA ILE A 372 -1.57 -28.21 16.55
C ILE A 372 -2.26 -27.32 17.59
N GLY A 373 -2.31 -27.74 18.85
CA GLY A 373 -2.87 -26.93 19.93
C GLY A 373 -2.01 -25.70 20.25
N GLY A 374 -0.70 -25.76 20.04
CA GLY A 374 0.19 -24.60 20.10
C GLY A 374 -0.13 -23.59 19.01
N LEU A 375 -0.26 -24.05 17.76
CA LEU A 375 -0.59 -23.22 16.60
C LEU A 375 -1.95 -22.54 16.76
N ARG A 376 -2.99 -23.29 17.16
CA ARG A 376 -4.32 -22.73 17.45
C ARG A 376 -4.27 -21.62 18.48
N ARG A 377 -3.62 -21.86 19.62
CA ARG A 377 -3.51 -20.86 20.70
C ARG A 377 -2.80 -19.59 20.25
N ARG A 378 -1.74 -19.70 19.43
CA ARG A 378 -1.02 -18.53 18.91
C ARG A 378 -1.90 -17.70 17.97
N VAL A 379 -2.62 -18.33 17.05
CA VAL A 379 -3.53 -17.60 16.15
C VAL A 379 -4.71 -16.98 16.91
N GLU A 380 -5.29 -17.67 17.90
CA GLU A 380 -6.34 -17.09 18.74
C GLU A 380 -5.81 -15.91 19.58
N ALA A 381 -4.57 -15.99 20.09
CA ALA A 381 -3.92 -14.87 20.77
C ALA A 381 -3.69 -13.68 19.83
N LEU A 382 -3.33 -13.93 18.57
CA LEU A 382 -3.20 -12.91 17.54
C LEU A 382 -4.53 -12.16 17.30
N PHE A 383 -5.64 -12.89 17.16
CA PHE A 383 -6.95 -12.26 17.01
C PHE A 383 -7.36 -11.48 18.26
N ALA A 384 -7.10 -12.01 19.46
CA ALA A 384 -7.39 -11.29 20.70
C ALA A 384 -6.57 -9.99 20.81
N ALA A 385 -5.31 -10.00 20.38
CA ALA A 385 -4.46 -8.81 20.34
C ALA A 385 -4.96 -7.79 19.32
N ALA A 386 -5.44 -8.23 18.15
CA ALA A 386 -6.07 -7.36 17.16
C ALA A 386 -7.35 -6.70 17.69
N GLU A 387 -8.22 -7.44 18.38
CA GLU A 387 -9.41 -6.86 19.05
C GLU A 387 -9.01 -5.83 20.10
N ALA A 388 -8.07 -6.19 20.99
CA ALA A 388 -7.60 -5.29 22.04
C ALA A 388 -6.99 -4.00 21.46
N ARG A 389 -6.36 -4.09 20.30
CA ARG A 389 -5.79 -2.94 19.60
C ARG A 389 -6.86 -1.99 19.06
N ILE A 390 -7.87 -2.52 18.39
CA ILE A 390 -8.98 -1.71 17.87
C ILE A 390 -9.74 -1.06 19.02
N THR A 391 -10.13 -1.84 20.03
CA THR A 391 -10.82 -1.31 21.22
C THR A 391 -9.96 -0.29 21.96
N GLY A 392 -8.66 -0.54 22.14
CA GLY A 392 -7.76 0.42 22.79
C GLY A 392 -7.56 1.71 22.00
N ALA A 393 -7.63 1.66 20.66
CA ALA A 393 -7.60 2.86 19.83
C ALA A 393 -8.90 3.67 19.95
N GLU A 394 -10.05 3.00 19.99
CA GLU A 394 -11.35 3.65 20.25
C GLU A 394 -11.41 4.28 21.64
N GLU A 395 -10.95 3.57 22.68
CA GLU A 395 -10.85 4.08 24.05
C GLU A 395 -9.90 5.29 24.13
N GLY A 396 -8.75 5.22 23.46
CA GLY A 396 -7.79 6.32 23.39
C GLY A 396 -8.36 7.56 22.68
N ALA A 397 -9.10 7.37 21.58
CA ALA A 397 -9.80 8.46 20.91
C ALA A 397 -10.86 9.09 21.82
N ASP A 398 -11.63 8.27 22.54
CA ASP A 398 -12.61 8.75 23.50
C ASP A 398 -11.97 9.52 24.67
N GLU A 399 -10.81 9.09 25.17
CA GLU A 399 -10.05 9.83 26.20
C GLU A 399 -9.57 11.19 25.69
N VAL A 400 -9.10 11.28 24.44
CA VAL A 400 -8.69 12.54 23.80
C VAL A 400 -9.89 13.49 23.60
N LEU A 401 -11.06 12.95 23.27
CA LEU A 401 -12.28 13.73 23.04
C LEU A 401 -13.05 14.06 24.33
N ALA A 402 -12.78 13.36 25.44
CA ALA A 402 -13.50 13.54 26.70
C ALA A 402 -13.46 14.98 27.26
N PRO A 403 -12.32 15.72 27.24
CA PRO A 403 -12.28 17.11 27.66
C PRO A 403 -13.22 18.02 26.86
N TYR A 404 -13.36 17.78 25.55
CA TYR A 404 -14.29 18.52 24.69
C TYR A 404 -15.74 18.20 25.06
N ARG A 405 -16.09 16.91 25.14
CA ARG A 405 -17.46 16.47 25.47
C ARG A 405 -17.90 16.95 26.86
N ALA A 406 -16.99 17.14 27.80
CA ALA A 406 -17.28 17.66 29.14
C ALA A 406 -17.70 19.15 29.15
N LEU A 407 -17.26 19.94 28.18
CA LEU A 407 -17.54 21.38 28.09
C LEU A 407 -18.69 21.72 27.13
N LEU A 408 -19.03 20.79 26.24
CA LEU A 408 -20.08 20.98 25.24
C LEU A 408 -21.43 20.42 25.70
N SER A 409 -22.51 21.01 25.22
CA SER A 409 -23.88 20.56 25.51
C SER A 409 -24.82 20.91 24.35
N GLY A 410 -26.03 20.36 24.36
CA GLY A 410 -27.06 20.71 23.38
C GLY A 410 -26.66 20.40 21.95
N ASP A 411 -26.98 21.32 21.03
CA ASP A 411 -26.66 21.14 19.61
C ASP A 411 -25.16 21.19 19.33
N LYS A 412 -24.41 21.97 20.11
CA LYS A 412 -22.96 22.10 19.97
C LYS A 412 -22.25 20.76 20.22
N LEU A 413 -22.66 20.01 21.25
CA LEU A 413 -22.17 18.65 21.48
C LEU A 413 -22.55 17.71 20.32
N ARG A 414 -23.80 17.80 19.82
CA ARG A 414 -24.25 16.97 18.70
C ARG A 414 -23.42 17.21 17.43
N VAL A 415 -23.15 18.47 17.09
CA VAL A 415 -22.30 18.81 15.94
C VAL A 415 -20.88 18.31 16.15
N PHE A 416 -20.35 18.38 17.38
CA PHE A 416 -19.02 17.85 17.71
C PHE A 416 -18.94 16.34 17.56
N ASP A 417 -19.93 15.58 18.04
CA ASP A 417 -19.94 14.11 17.87
C ASP A 417 -20.07 13.69 16.40
N GLU A 418 -20.73 14.49 15.56
CA GLU A 418 -20.78 14.30 14.11
C GLU A 418 -19.47 14.71 13.40
N HIS A 419 -18.67 15.60 14.00
CA HIS A 419 -17.45 16.19 13.44
C HIS A 419 -16.33 16.32 14.50
N PRO A 420 -15.80 15.22 15.06
CA PRO A 420 -14.93 15.29 16.24
C PRO A 420 -13.57 15.93 15.91
N ALA A 421 -12.93 16.55 16.90
CA ALA A 421 -11.71 17.36 16.71
C ALA A 421 -10.45 16.56 16.31
N ASP A 422 -10.48 15.23 16.43
CA ASP A 422 -9.45 14.33 15.91
C ASP A 422 -9.59 14.09 14.39
N ALA A 423 -10.78 14.34 13.83
CA ALA A 423 -11.07 14.20 12.39
C ALA A 423 -11.29 15.54 11.67
N PHE A 424 -11.61 16.62 12.40
CA PHE A 424 -11.96 17.91 11.82
C PHE A 424 -11.17 19.07 12.45
N LEU A 425 -10.66 19.97 11.60
CA LEU A 425 -10.01 21.19 12.03
C LEU A 425 -11.04 22.30 12.26
N TYR A 426 -11.23 22.69 13.52
CA TYR A 426 -12.13 23.77 13.90
C TYR A 426 -11.50 25.13 13.65
N THR A 427 -12.24 26.01 12.96
CA THR A 427 -11.79 27.40 12.72
C THR A 427 -12.87 28.43 13.02
N THR A 428 -12.45 29.65 13.36
CA THR A 428 -13.30 30.83 13.54
C THR A 428 -13.52 31.58 12.22
N THR A 429 -14.35 32.65 12.23
CA THR A 429 -14.66 33.49 11.05
C THR A 429 -13.44 34.14 10.37
N ASP A 430 -12.33 34.30 11.09
CA ASP A 430 -11.05 34.81 10.59
C ASP A 430 -10.05 33.71 10.19
N ARG A 431 -10.49 32.44 10.18
CA ARG A 431 -9.70 31.22 9.91
C ARG A 431 -8.61 30.97 10.96
N ARG A 432 -8.77 31.47 12.18
CA ARG A 432 -7.91 31.06 13.30
C ARG A 432 -8.30 29.64 13.71
N VAL A 433 -7.32 28.76 13.80
CA VAL A 433 -7.51 27.40 14.32
C VAL A 433 -7.89 27.48 15.79
N ILE A 434 -8.88 26.68 16.18
CA ILE A 434 -9.27 26.49 17.56
C ILE A 434 -8.54 25.25 18.09
N GLU A 435 -7.68 25.41 19.09
CA GLU A 435 -6.74 24.36 19.51
C GLU A 435 -7.15 23.68 20.83
N THR A 436 -8.07 24.27 21.58
CA THR A 436 -8.42 23.82 22.94
C THR A 436 -9.91 23.55 23.14
N PRO A 437 -10.27 22.62 24.05
CA PRO A 437 -11.65 22.39 24.45
C PRO A 437 -12.41 23.65 24.88
N GLU A 438 -11.76 24.51 25.67
CA GLU A 438 -12.34 25.74 26.18
C GLU A 438 -12.64 26.73 25.05
N GLU A 439 -11.72 26.91 24.10
CA GLU A 439 -11.97 27.79 22.97
C GLU A 439 -13.07 27.24 22.05
N ILE A 440 -13.13 25.91 21.84
CA ILE A 440 -14.23 25.29 21.07
C ILE A 440 -15.57 25.56 21.78
N ALA A 441 -15.62 25.41 23.10
CA ALA A 441 -16.82 25.66 23.91
C ALA A 441 -17.24 27.14 23.94
N GLU A 442 -16.30 28.09 23.94
CA GLU A 442 -16.58 29.53 23.95
C GLU A 442 -16.88 30.11 22.56
N ALA A 443 -16.42 29.47 21.48
CA ALA A 443 -16.57 29.99 20.12
C ALA A 443 -18.05 30.09 19.70
N GLU A 444 -18.47 31.28 19.27
CA GLU A 444 -19.80 31.52 18.71
C GLU A 444 -19.97 30.87 17.33
N PHE A 445 -18.89 30.72 16.58
CA PHE A 445 -18.90 30.16 15.23
C PHE A 445 -17.89 29.03 15.08
N TRP A 446 -18.33 27.96 14.41
CA TRP A 446 -17.47 26.86 13.97
C TRP A 446 -17.50 26.75 12.44
N TYR A 447 -16.32 26.55 11.84
CA TYR A 447 -16.18 26.28 10.40
C TYR A 447 -15.27 25.08 10.16
N PHE A 448 -15.66 24.23 9.19
CA PHE A 448 -14.87 23.13 8.65
C PHE A 448 -14.67 23.33 7.15
N GLU A 449 -13.42 23.33 6.70
CA GLU A 449 -13.07 23.31 5.28
C GLU A 449 -12.70 21.89 4.88
N GLY A 450 -13.33 21.37 3.83
CA GLY A 450 -13.03 20.07 3.25
C GLY A 450 -12.91 20.15 1.73
N PRO A 451 -12.16 19.21 1.12
CA PRO A 451 -12.13 19.07 -0.32
C PRO A 451 -13.52 18.66 -0.85
N LEU A 452 -13.86 19.13 -2.04
CA LEU A 452 -15.09 18.76 -2.73
C LEU A 452 -14.82 18.54 -4.21
N ASP A 453 -15.14 17.35 -4.70
CA ASP A 453 -15.14 17.06 -6.13
C ASP A 453 -16.34 17.73 -6.80
N LEU A 454 -16.06 18.74 -7.62
CA LEU A 454 -17.08 19.48 -8.35
C LEU A 454 -17.16 19.00 -9.80
N PRO A 455 -18.37 18.67 -10.30
CA PRO A 455 -18.54 18.38 -11.71
C PRO A 455 -18.26 19.65 -12.52
N SER A 456 -17.52 19.49 -13.61
CA SER A 456 -17.15 20.54 -14.54
C SER A 456 -17.16 19.97 -15.96
N THR A 457 -16.99 20.83 -16.95
CA THR A 457 -16.93 20.40 -18.35
C THR A 457 -15.78 21.09 -19.05
N ALA A 458 -14.92 20.31 -19.71
CA ALA A 458 -13.87 20.80 -20.57
C ALA A 458 -14.23 20.56 -22.04
N THR A 459 -13.62 21.32 -22.95
CA THR A 459 -13.78 21.11 -24.39
C THR A 459 -12.40 20.83 -24.99
N VAL A 460 -12.24 19.66 -25.59
CA VAL A 460 -11.01 19.25 -26.29
C VAL A 460 -11.38 18.97 -27.74
N ASP A 461 -10.77 19.69 -28.69
CA ASP A 461 -11.06 19.58 -30.12
C ASP A 461 -12.55 19.72 -30.50
N GLY A 462 -13.29 20.53 -29.75
CA GLY A 462 -14.72 20.75 -29.96
C GLY A 462 -15.63 19.67 -29.37
N VAL A 463 -15.07 18.63 -28.75
CA VAL A 463 -15.80 17.63 -27.97
C VAL A 463 -15.88 18.08 -26.52
N ARG A 464 -17.09 18.15 -25.98
CA ARG A 464 -17.33 18.43 -24.57
C ARG A 464 -17.14 17.14 -23.77
N ILE A 465 -16.27 17.19 -22.77
CA ILE A 465 -16.01 16.11 -21.81
C ILE A 465 -16.44 16.57 -20.42
N ASP A 466 -17.12 15.70 -19.69
CA ASP A 466 -17.40 15.91 -18.27
C ASP A 466 -16.13 15.55 -17.49
N VAL A 467 -15.70 16.44 -16.60
CA VAL A 467 -14.50 16.26 -15.78
C VAL A 467 -14.82 16.63 -14.35
N THR A 468 -14.09 16.06 -13.41
CA THR A 468 -14.13 16.49 -12.01
C THR A 468 -13.00 17.47 -11.79
N VAL A 469 -13.31 18.61 -11.16
CA VAL A 469 -12.28 19.57 -10.73
C VAL A 469 -12.29 19.66 -9.21
N GLN A 470 -11.10 19.84 -8.64
CA GLN A 470 -10.98 20.08 -7.21
C GLN A 470 -11.65 21.40 -6.84
N GLY A 471 -12.59 21.30 -5.92
CA GLY A 471 -13.22 22.41 -5.22
C GLY A 471 -13.04 22.30 -3.72
N TRP A 472 -13.64 23.24 -3.02
CA TRP A 472 -13.69 23.31 -1.58
C TRP A 472 -15.14 23.42 -1.12
N ARG A 473 -15.41 22.93 0.09
CA ARG A 473 -16.66 23.09 0.82
C ARG A 473 -16.34 23.60 2.21
N VAL A 474 -17.02 24.66 2.63
CA VAL A 474 -17.00 25.17 4.00
C VAL A 474 -18.37 24.94 4.61
N LEU A 475 -18.41 24.11 5.64
CA LEU A 475 -19.55 23.99 6.53
C LEU A 475 -19.33 24.91 7.72
N GLY A 476 -20.40 25.46 8.27
CA GLY A 476 -20.29 26.01 9.59
C GLY A 476 -21.60 26.29 10.30
N TRP A 477 -21.49 26.61 11.58
CA TRP A 477 -22.58 26.78 12.51
C TRP A 477 -22.35 28.02 13.36
N GLN A 478 -23.42 28.76 13.62
CA GLN A 478 -23.48 29.78 14.65
C GLN A 478 -24.24 29.23 15.85
N PHE A 479 -23.71 29.45 17.06
CA PHE A 479 -24.31 29.00 18.30
C PHE A 479 -24.69 30.17 19.20
N ALA A 480 -25.80 30.04 19.92
CA ALA A 480 -26.17 30.93 20.99
C ALA A 480 -25.38 30.61 22.28
N PRO A 481 -25.37 31.50 23.29
CA PRO A 481 -24.70 31.25 24.57
C PRO A 481 -25.21 30.03 25.35
N ASP A 482 -26.38 29.48 25.00
CA ASP A 482 -26.92 28.24 25.59
C ASP A 482 -26.59 26.97 24.77
N HIS A 483 -25.69 27.11 23.79
CA HIS A 483 -25.22 26.05 22.90
C HIS A 483 -26.26 25.50 21.90
N SER A 484 -27.37 26.23 21.68
CA SER A 484 -28.31 25.93 20.59
C SER A 484 -27.83 26.51 19.26
N ILE A 485 -28.13 25.82 18.15
CA ILE A 485 -27.81 26.33 16.80
C ILE A 485 -28.70 27.54 16.49
N VAL A 486 -28.08 28.67 16.17
CA VAL A 486 -28.72 29.88 15.65
C VAL A 486 -28.85 29.80 14.13
N ASP A 487 -27.78 29.35 13.47
CA ASP A 487 -27.72 29.26 12.01
C ASP A 487 -26.74 28.17 11.54
N GLN A 488 -26.96 27.68 10.32
CA GLN A 488 -26.09 26.71 9.64
C GLN A 488 -25.85 27.16 8.21
N PHE A 489 -24.59 27.12 7.78
CA PHE A 489 -24.17 27.58 6.46
C PHE A 489 -23.32 26.54 5.76
N GLU A 490 -23.50 26.48 4.44
CA GLU A 490 -22.67 25.72 3.53
C GLU A 490 -22.32 26.62 2.35
N THR A 491 -21.02 26.75 2.09
CA THR A 491 -20.52 27.42 0.89
C THR A 491 -19.53 26.51 0.20
N GLN A 492 -19.51 26.58 -1.13
CA GLN A 492 -18.61 25.78 -1.94
C GLN A 492 -18.13 26.59 -3.14
N GLY A 493 -17.00 26.19 -3.70
CA GLY A 493 -16.45 26.83 -4.89
C GLY A 493 -15.29 26.05 -5.47
N HIS A 494 -14.79 26.54 -6.60
CA HIS A 494 -13.63 25.95 -7.27
C HIS A 494 -12.31 26.39 -6.64
N GLY A 495 -11.29 25.56 -6.78
CA GLY A 495 -9.92 25.83 -6.35
C GLY A 495 -9.49 24.97 -5.17
N ALA A 496 -8.20 25.04 -4.84
CA ALA A 496 -7.57 24.21 -3.81
C ALA A 496 -7.97 24.58 -2.37
N GLY A 497 -8.62 25.73 -2.15
CA GLY A 497 -9.07 26.14 -0.82
C GLY A 497 -10.03 27.32 -0.82
N ALA A 498 -10.77 27.42 0.28
CA ALA A 498 -11.84 28.38 0.44
C ALA A 498 -11.32 29.81 0.67
N PRO A 499 -11.85 30.82 -0.06
CA PRO A 499 -11.51 32.21 0.20
C PRO A 499 -12.09 32.65 1.55
N ARG A 500 -11.50 33.67 2.19
CA ARG A 500 -12.00 34.21 3.48
C ARG A 500 -13.47 34.64 3.45
N SER A 501 -14.00 35.00 2.29
CA SER A 501 -15.42 35.35 2.13
C SER A 501 -16.35 34.16 2.34
N ALA A 502 -15.88 32.92 2.18
CA ALA A 502 -16.67 31.70 2.45
C ALA A 502 -16.94 31.50 3.96
N TYR A 503 -16.10 32.10 4.81
CA TYR A 503 -16.17 32.02 6.27
C TYR A 503 -16.91 33.20 6.92
N ARG A 504 -17.35 34.17 6.11
CA ARG A 504 -17.96 35.40 6.61
C ARG A 504 -19.44 35.40 6.28
N HIS A 505 -20.27 35.22 7.31
CA HIS A 505 -21.68 35.53 7.20
C HIS A 505 -21.83 37.06 7.15
N THR A 506 -22.32 37.60 6.03
CA THR A 506 -22.80 38.98 6.00
C THR A 506 -24.27 38.91 6.40
N PRO A 507 -24.68 39.44 7.57
CA PRO A 507 -26.06 39.38 8.02
C PRO A 507 -27.04 40.05 7.05
#